data_AF-A0A6H0KSG6-F1
#
_entry.id   AF-A0A6H0KSG6-F1
#
_cell.length_a   1.000
_cell.length_b   1.000
_cell.length_c   1.000
_cell.angle_alpha   90.00
_cell.angle_beta   90.00
_cell.angle_gamma   90.00
#
_symmetry.space_group_name_H-M   'P 1'
#
loop_
_entity.id
_entity.type
_entity.pdbx_description
1 polymer ?
#
loop_
_entity_poly.entity_id
_entity_poly.type
_entity_poly.pdbx_seq_one_letter_code
_entity_poly.pdbx_strand_id
1 'polypeptide(L)'
;MKMIKRYAGILMMLTLLVGFTSCESEEETEFNLPGTWYTNEEIDFDSYTWGRGTVMTFNARNQGTIGSVGDPNYLVFEWEWINEGYNSMELYFYDSRSYAYIWGAEATGRTFSGTWYNTWQDYRDRVNGQPFYMRRQ
;
A
#
# COMPACT_ATOMS: atom_id res chain seq x y z
N MET A 1 14.05 49.68 -4.93
CA MET A 1 13.96 48.42 -5.72
C MET A 1 15.18 47.47 -5.60
N LYS A 2 16.10 47.62 -4.63
CA LYS A 2 17.21 46.64 -4.44
C LYS A 2 16.87 45.45 -3.53
N MET A 3 15.94 45.64 -2.58
CA MET A 3 15.56 44.62 -1.60
C MET A 3 14.64 43.54 -2.18
N ILE A 4 13.66 43.91 -3.03
CA ILE A 4 12.66 42.98 -3.61
C ILE A 4 13.32 41.89 -4.47
N LYS A 5 14.37 42.22 -5.24
CA LYS A 5 15.09 41.23 -6.06
C LYS A 5 15.81 40.17 -5.21
N ARG A 6 16.25 40.53 -3.99
CA ARG A 6 16.96 39.63 -3.07
C ARG A 6 16.01 38.63 -2.42
N TYR A 7 14.77 39.03 -2.12
CA TYR A 7 13.73 38.14 -1.60
C TYR A 7 13.12 37.25 -2.69
N ALA A 8 12.99 37.75 -3.92
CA ALA A 8 12.48 36.95 -5.04
C ALA A 8 13.36 35.72 -5.33
N GLY A 9 14.69 35.87 -5.29
CA GLY A 9 15.62 34.75 -5.48
C GLY A 9 15.56 33.71 -4.35
N ILE A 10 15.45 34.16 -3.09
CA ILE A 10 15.30 33.27 -1.92
C ILE A 10 13.96 32.54 -1.98
N LEU A 11 12.87 33.25 -2.31
CA LEU A 11 11.54 32.66 -2.46
C LEU A 11 11.50 31.62 -3.58
N MET A 12 12.15 31.91 -4.72
CA MET A 12 12.25 30.99 -5.85
C MET A 12 13.07 29.73 -5.51
N MET A 13 14.16 29.87 -4.74
CA MET A 13 14.93 28.73 -4.20
C MET A 13 14.10 27.88 -3.23
N LEU A 14 13.33 28.52 -2.34
CA LEU A 14 12.43 27.83 -1.41
C LEU A 14 11.33 27.07 -2.15
N THR A 15 10.72 27.65 -3.19
CA THR A 15 9.71 26.95 -4.01
C THR A 15 10.31 25.78 -4.79
N LEU A 16 11.56 25.90 -5.25
CA LEU A 16 12.29 24.79 -5.88
C LEU A 16 12.57 23.66 -4.89
N LEU A 17 13.02 23.99 -3.67
CA LEU A 17 13.28 23.01 -2.62
C LEU A 17 12.00 22.24 -2.22
N VAL A 18 10.86 22.91 -2.08
CA VAL A 18 9.58 22.24 -1.77
C VAL A 18 9.11 21.36 -2.94
N GLY A 19 9.37 21.77 -4.18
CA GLY A 19 9.01 20.99 -5.37
C GLY A 19 9.84 19.72 -5.58
N PHE A 20 11.06 19.64 -5.04
CA PHE A 20 11.89 18.43 -5.12
C PHE A 20 11.56 17.39 -4.04
N THR A 21 10.88 17.75 -2.96
CA THR A 21 10.61 16.82 -1.84
C THR A 21 9.25 16.11 -1.92
N SER A 22 8.40 16.44 -2.90
CA SER A 22 6.98 16.02 -2.90
C SER A 22 6.59 14.97 -3.95
N CYS A 23 7.53 14.26 -4.57
CA CYS A 23 7.18 13.30 -5.64
C CYS A 23 7.79 11.89 -5.51
N GLU A 24 8.60 11.59 -4.49
CA GLU A 24 9.31 10.30 -4.43
C GLU A 24 8.50 9.15 -3.80
N SER A 25 7.52 9.42 -2.92
CA SER A 25 6.93 8.37 -2.07
C SER A 25 5.98 7.41 -2.80
N GLU A 26 5.19 7.90 -3.77
CA GLU A 26 4.27 7.04 -4.54
C GLU A 26 5.08 6.14 -5.48
N GLU A 27 6.03 6.72 -6.24
CA GLU A 27 6.94 5.98 -7.13
C GLU A 27 7.80 4.95 -6.36
N GLU A 28 8.29 5.32 -5.16
CA GLU A 28 9.00 4.39 -4.29
C GLU A 28 8.11 3.22 -3.83
N THR A 29 6.85 3.50 -3.48
CA THR A 29 5.90 2.48 -3.05
C THR A 29 5.59 1.49 -4.17
N GLU A 30 5.26 1.98 -5.37
CA GLU A 30 5.00 1.11 -6.52
C GLU A 30 6.22 0.25 -6.87
N PHE A 31 7.41 0.85 -6.83
CA PHE A 31 8.67 0.18 -7.12
C PHE A 31 9.01 -0.91 -6.07
N ASN A 32 8.77 -0.61 -4.79
CA ASN A 32 9.11 -1.52 -3.69
C ASN A 32 8.04 -2.58 -3.42
N LEU A 33 6.79 -2.41 -3.87
CA LEU A 33 5.71 -3.35 -3.58
C LEU A 33 6.04 -4.81 -3.99
N PRO A 34 6.57 -5.09 -5.21
CA PRO A 34 6.86 -6.46 -5.63
C PRO A 34 7.87 -7.16 -4.70
N GLY A 35 7.49 -8.33 -4.19
CA GLY A 35 8.27 -9.11 -3.25
C GLY A 35 7.40 -9.94 -2.32
N THR A 36 7.99 -10.35 -1.21
CA THR A 36 7.33 -11.17 -0.18
C THR A 36 7.32 -10.41 1.14
N TRP A 37 6.15 -10.34 1.76
CA TRP A 37 5.88 -9.61 2.99
C TRP A 37 5.37 -10.57 4.04
N TYR A 38 5.91 -10.48 5.25
CA TYR A 38 5.61 -11.35 6.37
C TYR A 38 4.98 -10.55 7.50
N THR A 39 3.97 -11.12 8.16
CA THR A 39 3.45 -10.57 9.41
C THR A 39 3.39 -11.61 10.53
N ASN A 40 3.56 -11.10 11.75
CA ASN A 40 3.38 -11.83 13.01
C ASN A 40 2.16 -11.32 13.79
N GLU A 41 1.35 -10.49 13.17
CA GLU A 41 0.08 -9.98 13.69
C GLU A 41 -1.05 -10.81 13.09
N GLU A 42 -2.10 -11.04 13.88
CA GLU A 42 -3.33 -11.62 13.35
C GLU A 42 -4.10 -10.52 12.63
N ILE A 43 -4.42 -10.75 11.36
CA ILE A 43 -5.21 -9.83 10.56
C ILE A 43 -6.49 -10.56 10.14
N ASP A 44 -7.63 -9.95 10.41
CA ASP A 44 -8.94 -10.53 10.18
C ASP A 44 -9.52 -10.00 8.87
N PHE A 45 -9.44 -10.81 7.84
CA PHE A 45 -9.94 -10.46 6.51
C PHE A 45 -11.35 -11.03 6.26
N ASP A 46 -12.18 -11.04 7.31
CA ASP A 46 -13.54 -11.59 7.44
C ASP A 46 -13.67 -13.08 7.10
N SER A 47 -13.57 -13.41 5.81
CA SER A 47 -13.71 -14.78 5.33
C SER A 47 -12.43 -15.62 5.51
N TYR A 48 -11.32 -14.95 5.78
CA TYR A 48 -10.03 -15.58 6.03
C TYR A 48 -9.30 -14.85 7.15
N THR A 49 -9.26 -15.44 8.34
CA THR A 49 -8.40 -14.95 9.41
C THR A 49 -6.98 -15.41 9.14
N TRP A 50 -6.12 -14.49 8.72
CA TRP A 50 -4.73 -14.76 8.40
C TRP A 50 -3.89 -14.36 9.63
N GLY A 51 -3.51 -15.37 10.41
CA GLY A 51 -2.87 -15.21 11.71
C GLY A 51 -1.36 -14.96 11.65
N ARG A 52 -0.69 -15.20 12.79
CA ARG A 52 0.78 -15.29 12.86
C ARG A 52 1.34 -16.22 11.81
N GLY A 53 2.31 -15.75 11.03
CA GLY A 53 2.91 -16.52 9.95
C GLY A 53 2.25 -16.30 8.59
N THR A 54 1.42 -15.25 8.45
CA THR A 54 0.88 -14.85 7.16
C THR A 54 1.97 -14.28 6.27
N VAL A 55 1.94 -14.69 5.01
CA VAL A 55 2.77 -14.22 3.92
C VAL A 55 1.90 -13.67 2.82
N MET A 56 2.23 -12.47 2.37
CA MET A 56 1.65 -11.86 1.18
C MET A 56 2.73 -11.65 0.13
N THR A 57 2.44 -11.97 -1.12
CA THR A 57 3.34 -11.73 -2.24
C THR A 57 2.71 -10.80 -3.26
N PHE A 58 3.56 -9.98 -3.89
CA PHE A 58 3.20 -9.15 -5.04
C PHE A 58 4.26 -9.37 -6.11
N ASN A 59 3.86 -9.47 -7.37
CA ASN A 59 4.76 -9.51 -8.50
C ASN A 59 4.51 -8.34 -9.46
N ALA A 60 5.48 -8.04 -10.32
CA ALA A 60 5.41 -6.93 -11.29
C ALA A 60 4.39 -7.13 -12.44
N ARG A 61 3.58 -8.20 -12.39
CA ARG A 61 2.51 -8.49 -13.35
C ARG A 61 1.14 -8.40 -12.69
N ASN A 62 1.02 -7.63 -11.61
CA ASN A 62 -0.24 -7.40 -10.93
C ASN A 62 -0.84 -8.66 -10.30
N GLN A 63 -0.06 -9.72 -10.04
CA GLN A 63 -0.53 -10.90 -9.32
C GLN A 63 0.09 -10.97 -7.94
N GLY A 64 -0.65 -11.54 -7.00
CA GLY A 64 -0.20 -11.78 -5.65
C GLY A 64 -0.84 -13.00 -5.03
N THR A 65 -0.29 -13.38 -3.87
CA THR A 65 -0.85 -14.45 -3.05
C THR A 65 -0.91 -14.02 -1.60
N ILE A 66 -1.86 -14.53 -0.84
CA ILE A 66 -1.88 -14.41 0.62
C ILE A 66 -2.14 -15.79 1.22
N GLY A 67 -1.28 -16.18 2.15
CA GLY A 67 -1.15 -17.55 2.64
C GLY A 67 -0.52 -17.58 4.03
N SER A 68 -0.47 -18.76 4.65
CA SER A 68 0.40 -19.01 5.80
C SER A 68 1.72 -19.62 5.33
N VAL A 69 2.85 -19.30 5.98
CA VAL A 69 4.15 -19.91 5.66
C VAL A 69 4.04 -21.44 5.71
N GLY A 70 4.35 -22.09 4.58
CA GLY A 70 4.34 -23.55 4.48
C GLY A 70 2.96 -24.19 4.31
N ASP A 71 1.88 -23.41 4.27
CA ASP A 71 0.54 -23.90 3.94
C ASP A 71 0.34 -23.88 2.41
N PRO A 72 -0.01 -25.02 1.79
CA PRO A 72 -0.34 -25.05 0.36
C PRO A 72 -1.67 -24.35 0.03
N ASN A 73 -2.52 -24.06 1.02
CA ASN A 73 -3.77 -23.33 0.84
C ASN A 73 -3.50 -21.83 0.98
N TYR A 74 -3.31 -21.17 -0.16
CA TYR A 74 -3.18 -19.72 -0.26
C TYR A 74 -4.23 -19.20 -1.24
N LEU A 75 -4.64 -17.95 -1.03
CA LEU A 75 -5.48 -17.24 -1.98
C LEU A 75 -4.59 -16.59 -3.03
N VAL A 76 -5.12 -16.53 -4.25
CA VAL A 76 -4.52 -15.82 -5.37
C VAL A 76 -5.37 -14.60 -5.68
N PHE A 77 -4.70 -13.47 -5.89
CA PHE A 77 -5.36 -12.23 -6.28
C PHE A 77 -4.63 -11.50 -7.40
N GLU A 78 -5.38 -10.68 -8.13
CA GLU A 78 -4.87 -9.62 -8.97
C GLU A 78 -4.87 -8.31 -8.17
N TRP A 79 -3.91 -7.41 -8.38
CA TRP A 79 -3.84 -6.14 -7.67
C TRP A 79 -3.63 -4.97 -8.62
N GLU A 80 -4.24 -3.83 -8.32
CA GLU A 80 -4.10 -2.61 -9.11
C GLU A 80 -4.08 -1.37 -8.20
N TRP A 81 -3.28 -0.37 -8.60
CA TRP A 81 -3.33 0.96 -7.99
C TRP A 81 -4.56 1.72 -8.52
N ILE A 82 -5.38 2.25 -7.62
CA ILE A 82 -6.63 2.94 -7.98
C ILE A 82 -6.55 4.42 -7.62
N ASN A 83 -7.17 5.27 -8.45
CA ASN A 83 -7.17 6.72 -8.26
C ASN A 83 -8.28 7.19 -7.30
N GLU A 84 -8.27 6.66 -6.07
CA GLU A 84 -9.33 6.86 -5.06
C GLU A 84 -8.78 7.40 -3.72
N GLY A 85 -7.65 8.10 -3.79
CA GLY A 85 -6.95 8.71 -2.66
C GLY A 85 -5.49 8.28 -2.56
N TYR A 86 -4.84 8.70 -1.47
CA TYR A 86 -3.42 8.43 -1.23
C TYR A 86 -3.10 6.92 -1.22
N ASN A 87 -2.18 6.52 -2.10
CA ASN A 87 -1.69 5.14 -2.28
C ASN A 87 -2.78 4.09 -2.09
N SER A 88 -3.80 4.14 -2.94
CA SER A 88 -4.96 3.26 -2.83
C SER A 88 -4.82 2.07 -3.77
N MET A 89 -5.14 0.88 -3.28
CA MET A 89 -5.06 -0.37 -4.03
C MET A 89 -6.38 -1.12 -4.00
N GLU A 90 -6.68 -1.81 -5.10
CA GLU A 90 -7.72 -2.82 -5.19
C GLU A 90 -7.08 -4.21 -5.37
N LEU A 91 -7.68 -5.22 -4.74
CA LEU A 91 -7.25 -6.61 -4.80
C LEU A 91 -8.44 -7.47 -5.22
N TYR A 92 -8.36 -8.12 -6.38
CA TYR A 92 -9.37 -9.04 -6.90
C TYR A 92 -8.99 -10.48 -6.61
N PHE A 93 -9.78 -11.18 -5.80
CA PHE A 93 -9.56 -12.58 -5.42
C PHE A 93 -10.25 -13.54 -6.39
N TYR A 94 -9.50 -14.43 -7.02
CA TYR A 94 -10.02 -15.32 -8.06
C TYR A 94 -11.01 -16.37 -7.53
N ASP A 95 -10.74 -16.94 -6.36
CA ASP A 95 -11.53 -18.05 -5.81
C ASP A 95 -12.93 -17.61 -5.37
N SER A 96 -13.00 -16.51 -4.62
CA SER A 96 -14.25 -15.93 -4.12
C SER A 96 -14.93 -14.97 -5.11
N ARG A 97 -14.21 -14.53 -6.15
CA ARG A 97 -14.63 -13.44 -7.06
C ARG A 97 -15.01 -12.17 -6.32
N SER A 98 -14.28 -11.85 -5.26
CA SER A 98 -14.51 -10.68 -4.41
C SER A 98 -13.36 -9.69 -4.51
N TYR A 99 -13.62 -8.46 -4.08
CA TYR A 99 -12.64 -7.40 -4.01
C TYR A 99 -12.31 -7.06 -2.56
N ALA A 100 -11.07 -6.70 -2.30
CA ALA A 100 -10.65 -5.99 -1.11
C ALA A 100 -9.88 -4.74 -1.50
N TYR A 101 -9.72 -3.83 -0.55
CA TYR A 101 -9.11 -2.54 -0.79
C TYR A 101 -8.09 -2.23 0.28
N ILE A 102 -6.99 -1.59 -0.11
CA ILE A 102 -6.00 -1.05 0.82
C ILE A 102 -5.95 0.45 0.62
N TRP A 103 -6.17 1.19 1.70
CA TRP A 103 -5.94 2.63 1.73
C TRP A 103 -4.60 2.95 2.38
N GLY A 104 -3.87 3.93 1.83
CA GLY A 104 -2.59 4.36 2.37
C GLY A 104 -1.55 3.24 2.35
N ALA A 105 -1.54 2.43 1.28
CA ALA A 105 -0.53 1.41 1.08
C ALA A 105 0.86 2.07 1.02
N GLU A 106 1.79 1.60 1.85
CA GLU A 106 3.15 2.14 1.86
C GLU A 106 4.13 0.98 1.88
N ALA A 107 4.88 0.84 0.79
CA ALA A 107 5.90 -0.19 0.62
C ALA A 107 7.26 0.48 0.58
N THR A 108 8.06 0.27 1.61
CA THR A 108 9.46 0.71 1.67
C THR A 108 10.38 -0.45 1.29
N GLY A 109 11.69 -0.23 1.27
CA GLY A 109 12.65 -1.33 1.13
C GLY A 109 12.55 -2.43 2.21
N ARG A 110 11.82 -2.22 3.32
CA ARG A 110 11.75 -3.18 4.45
C ARG A 110 10.35 -3.46 4.98
N THR A 111 9.39 -2.56 4.77
CA THR A 111 8.07 -2.61 5.41
C THR A 111 6.97 -2.44 4.39
N PHE A 112 5.83 -3.07 4.64
CA PHE A 112 4.60 -2.85 3.90
C PHE A 112 3.45 -2.67 4.87
N SER A 113 2.69 -1.60 4.75
CA SER A 113 1.58 -1.28 5.65
C SER A 113 0.44 -0.60 4.92
N GLY A 114 -0.71 -0.54 5.58
CA GLY A 114 -1.88 0.18 5.10
C GLY A 114 -3.09 -0.16 5.96
N THR A 115 -4.26 0.28 5.51
CA THR A 115 -5.54 -0.11 6.11
C THR A 115 -6.33 -0.94 5.11
N TRP A 116 -6.63 -2.18 5.50
CA TRP A 116 -7.40 -3.13 4.72
C TRP A 116 -8.91 -2.92 4.91
N TYR A 117 -9.68 -3.07 3.83
CA TYR A 117 -11.13 -3.04 3.81
C TYR A 117 -11.67 -4.18 2.96
N ASN A 118 -12.65 -4.93 3.48
CA ASN A 118 -13.25 -6.08 2.78
C ASN A 118 -14.33 -5.68 1.78
N THR A 119 -14.80 -4.42 1.80
CA THR A 119 -15.83 -3.93 0.88
C THR A 119 -15.51 -2.53 0.37
N TRP A 120 -16.00 -2.21 -0.83
CA TRP A 120 -15.91 -0.87 -1.41
C TRP A 120 -16.59 0.18 -0.53
N GLN A 121 -17.72 -0.18 0.09
CA GLN A 121 -18.50 0.73 0.91
C GLN A 121 -17.73 1.14 2.16
N ASP A 122 -17.13 0.18 2.87
CA ASP A 122 -16.30 0.41 4.05
C ASP A 122 -15.03 1.20 3.67
N TYR A 123 -14.40 0.85 2.55
CA TYR A 123 -13.26 1.57 1.99
C TYR A 123 -13.62 3.04 1.74
N ARG A 124 -14.66 3.31 0.95
CA ARG A 124 -15.07 4.66 0.56
C ARG A 124 -15.42 5.53 1.76
N ASP A 125 -16.14 4.96 2.71
CA ASP A 125 -16.61 5.69 3.90
C ASP A 125 -15.56 5.70 5.03
N ARG A 126 -14.43 4.99 4.83
CA ARG A 126 -13.32 4.85 5.79
C ARG A 126 -13.76 4.30 7.15
N VAL A 127 -14.68 3.33 7.13
CA VAL A 127 -15.21 2.66 8.33
C VAL A 127 -14.81 1.19 8.35
N ASN A 128 -14.73 0.57 9.53
CA ASN A 128 -14.43 -0.86 9.70
C ASN A 128 -13.13 -1.34 9.02
N GLY A 129 -12.19 -0.44 8.74
CA GLY A 129 -10.89 -0.81 8.17
C GLY A 129 -9.96 -1.39 9.23
N GLN A 130 -9.16 -2.38 8.84
CA GLN A 130 -8.16 -2.98 9.71
C GLN A 130 -6.75 -2.51 9.31
N PRO A 131 -6.01 -1.81 10.19
CA PRO A 131 -4.62 -1.51 9.93
C PRO A 131 -3.79 -2.79 9.94
N PHE A 132 -2.80 -2.86 9.05
CA PHE A 132 -1.83 -3.94 9.04
C PHE A 132 -0.41 -3.42 8.86
N TYR A 133 0.53 -4.26 9.28
CA TYR A 133 1.95 -4.01 9.09
C TYR A 133 2.69 -5.33 8.83
N MET A 134 3.53 -5.31 7.79
CA MET A 134 4.31 -6.45 7.32
C MET A 134 5.77 -6.05 7.07
N ARG A 135 6.67 -7.03 7.02
CA ARG A 135 8.11 -6.83 6.82
C ARG A 135 8.69 -7.77 5.79
N ARG A 136 9.78 -7.36 5.14
CA ARG A 136 10.70 -8.27 4.44
C ARG A 136 11.65 -8.92 5.45
N GLN A 137 12.08 -10.14 5.15
CA GLN A 137 13.19 -10.79 5.86
C GLN A 137 14.53 -10.15 5.48
#